data_AF-A0A2G9TPV5-F1
#
_entry.id   AF-A0A2G9TPV5-F1
#
_cell.length_a   1.000
_cell.length_b   1.000
_cell.length_c   1.000
_cell.angle_alpha   90.00
_cell.angle_beta   90.00
_cell.angle_gamma   90.00
#
_symmetry.space_group_name_H-M   'P 1'
#
loop_
_entity.id
_entity.type
_entity.pdbx_description
1 polymer ?
#
loop_
_entity_poly.entity_id
_entity_poly.type
_entity_poly.pdbx_seq_one_letter_code
_entity_poly.pdbx_strand_id
1 'polypeptide(L)'
;MGIISGARCQQQCDDLTMRMLLGLLLQLLLMTSTETSPVPMRKTFPTAIIVGVKKAGTRALLEFLRLNPNIRAPGPEVHFFDKNYHKGLDWYR
;
A
#
# COMPACT_ATOMS: atom_id res chain seq x y z
N MET A 1 -0.11 20.34 -63.90
CA MET A 1 -0.96 19.68 -62.90
C MET A 1 -0.22 18.47 -62.34
N GLY A 2 0.03 18.42 -61.03
CA GLY A 2 0.67 17.24 -60.41
C GLY A 2 1.14 17.44 -58.98
N ILE A 3 0.35 18.14 -58.15
CA ILE A 3 0.59 18.27 -56.71
C ILE A 3 -0.14 17.13 -55.98
N ILE A 4 0.54 16.07 -55.58
CA ILE A 4 0.15 15.20 -54.44
C ILE A 4 1.21 14.11 -54.23
N SER A 5 2.30 14.43 -53.52
CA SER A 5 3.21 13.42 -52.95
C SER A 5 3.73 13.90 -51.61
N GLY A 6 2.83 14.00 -50.62
CA GLY A 6 3.17 14.47 -49.27
C GLY A 6 2.41 13.78 -48.13
N ALA A 7 1.23 13.20 -48.39
CA ALA A 7 0.39 12.66 -47.31
C ALA A 7 0.74 11.22 -46.89
N ARG A 8 1.54 10.47 -47.66
CA ARG A 8 1.78 9.04 -47.38
C ARG A 8 2.87 8.78 -46.33
N CYS A 9 3.72 9.78 -46.04
CA CYS A 9 4.74 9.70 -44.99
C CYS A 9 4.17 10.05 -43.60
N GLN A 10 3.10 10.85 -43.53
CA GLN A 10 2.49 11.25 -42.26
C GLN A 10 1.66 10.11 -41.65
N GLN A 11 0.83 9.43 -42.45
CA GLN A 11 -0.03 8.34 -41.97
C GLN A 11 0.72 7.12 -41.39
N GLN A 12 1.96 6.86 -41.83
CA GLN A 12 2.73 5.71 -41.36
C GLN A 12 3.35 5.96 -39.96
N CYS A 13 3.59 7.23 -39.60
CA CYS A 13 4.12 7.60 -38.29
C CYS A 13 3.06 7.54 -37.18
N ASP A 14 1.79 7.76 -37.50
CA ASP A 14 0.71 7.83 -36.51
C ASP A 14 0.35 6.44 -35.93
N ASP A 15 0.43 5.37 -36.74
CA ASP A 15 0.14 3.99 -36.30
C ASP A 15 1.23 3.43 -35.37
N LEU A 16 2.50 3.73 -35.67
CA LEU A 16 3.65 3.36 -34.83
C LEU A 16 3.65 4.11 -33.49
N THR A 17 3.24 5.39 -33.50
CA THR A 17 3.14 6.20 -32.27
C THR A 17 1.99 5.71 -31.38
N MET A 18 0.85 5.36 -31.97
CA MET A 18 -0.29 4.78 -31.24
C MET A 18 0.03 3.40 -30.67
N ARG A 19 0.77 2.54 -31.39
CA ARG A 19 1.25 1.24 -30.88
C ARG A 19 2.22 1.39 -29.70
N MET A 20 3.14 2.36 -29.76
CA MET A 20 4.05 2.65 -28.65
C MET A 20 3.33 3.22 -27.43
N LEU A 21 2.36 4.13 -27.62
CA LEU A 21 1.53 4.67 -26.54
C LEU A 21 0.65 3.61 -25.87
N LEU A 22 0.00 2.74 -26.66
CA LEU A 22 -0.79 1.63 -26.13
C LEU A 22 0.10 0.63 -25.37
N GLY A 23 1.31 0.36 -25.88
CA GLY A 23 2.30 -0.49 -25.22
C GLY A 23 2.81 0.09 -23.89
N LEU A 24 3.11 1.39 -23.85
CA LEU A 24 3.55 2.07 -22.63
C LEU A 24 2.43 2.12 -21.58
N LEU A 25 1.19 2.36 -22.00
CA LEU A 25 0.01 2.29 -21.13
C LEU A 25 -0.20 0.89 -20.56
N LEU A 26 -0.06 -0.16 -21.37
CA LEU A 26 -0.20 -1.55 -20.92
C LEU A 26 0.93 -1.96 -19.97
N GLN A 27 2.16 -1.52 -20.22
CA GLN A 27 3.31 -1.76 -19.33
C GLN A 27 3.17 -1.02 -17.99
N LEU A 28 2.69 0.23 -17.99
CA LEU A 28 2.36 0.96 -16.77
C LEU A 28 1.24 0.27 -15.99
N LEU A 29 0.23 -0.28 -16.67
CA LEU A 29 -0.86 -1.01 -16.05
C LEU A 29 -0.38 -2.30 -15.37
N LEU A 30 0.54 -3.05 -16.01
CA LEU A 30 1.10 -4.30 -15.45
C LEU A 30 2.00 -4.06 -14.22
N MET A 31 2.62 -2.89 -14.08
CA MET A 31 3.47 -2.57 -12.90
C MET A 31 2.66 -2.29 -11.62
N THR A 32 1.33 -2.17 -11.72
CA THR A 32 0.45 -1.90 -10.56
C THR A 32 -0.01 -3.17 -9.83
N SER A 33 0.44 -4.36 -10.21
CA SER A 33 0.29 -5.56 -9.40
C SER A 33 1.34 -5.58 -8.29
N THR A 34 1.24 -4.64 -7.34
CA THR A 34 1.92 -4.79 -6.06
C THR A 34 1.33 -5.99 -5.37
N GLU A 35 2.12 -7.05 -5.31
CA GLU A 35 1.85 -8.29 -4.62
C GLU A 35 1.63 -7.99 -3.12
N THR A 36 0.38 -7.74 -2.72
CA THR A 36 -0.03 -7.83 -1.32
C THR A 36 -0.11 -9.31 -0.95
N SER A 37 1.04 -9.96 -0.88
CA SER A 37 1.12 -11.33 -0.39
C SER A 37 0.61 -11.33 1.06
N PRO A 38 -0.41 -12.16 1.38
CA PRO A 38 -0.93 -12.23 2.73
C PRO A 38 0.10 -12.94 3.59
N VAL A 39 0.94 -12.16 4.28
CA VAL A 39 1.90 -12.67 5.26
C VAL A 39 1.12 -13.50 6.29
N PRO A 40 1.48 -14.77 6.53
CA PRO A 40 0.73 -15.63 7.43
C PRO A 40 0.54 -14.95 8.79
N MET A 41 -0.71 -14.84 9.24
CA MET A 41 -1.08 -14.16 10.48
C MET A 41 -0.66 -14.96 11.71
N ARG A 42 0.64 -15.04 11.97
CA ARG A 42 1.16 -15.53 13.23
C ARG A 42 1.02 -14.42 14.26
N LYS A 43 0.38 -14.71 15.39
CA LYS A 43 0.35 -13.77 16.50
C LYS A 43 1.75 -13.73 17.12
N THR A 44 2.40 -12.58 17.00
CA THR A 44 3.74 -12.32 17.50
C THR A 44 3.66 -11.20 18.53
N PHE A 45 4.62 -11.17 19.44
CA PHE A 45 4.78 -10.01 20.31
C PHE A 45 5.01 -8.74 19.48
N PRO A 46 4.50 -7.59 19.96
CA PRO A 46 4.70 -6.33 19.25
C PRO A 46 6.17 -5.94 19.25
N THR A 47 6.65 -5.50 18.11
CA THR A 47 8.01 -4.96 17.94
C THR A 47 8.15 -3.57 18.56
N ALA A 48 7.07 -2.78 18.53
CA ALA A 48 7.02 -1.44 19.09
C ALA A 48 5.71 -1.25 19.86
N ILE A 49 5.78 -0.49 20.95
CA ILE A 49 4.64 -0.21 21.83
C ILE A 49 4.51 1.30 21.98
N ILE A 50 3.30 1.83 21.79
CA ILE A 50 2.99 3.23 22.05
C ILE A 50 2.71 3.39 23.55
N VAL A 51 3.76 3.66 24.31
CA VAL A 51 3.68 3.94 25.76
C VAL A 51 3.49 5.45 25.93
N GLY A 52 2.31 5.97 25.58
CA GLY A 52 2.02 7.41 25.61
C GLY A 52 1.54 7.93 26.97
N VAL A 53 1.28 9.24 27.04
CA VAL A 53 0.50 9.86 28.13
C VAL A 53 -0.97 9.99 27.73
N LYS A 54 -1.87 9.88 28.70
CA LYS A 54 -3.31 10.10 28.49
C LYS A 54 -3.51 11.49 27.87
N LYS A 55 -4.43 11.60 26.90
CA LYS A 55 -4.82 12.85 26.20
C LYS A 55 -3.81 13.40 25.16
N ALA A 56 -2.69 12.75 24.90
CA ALA A 56 -1.76 13.16 23.83
C ALA A 56 -2.22 12.78 22.39
N GLY A 57 -3.37 12.12 22.24
CA GLY A 57 -3.87 11.70 20.94
C GLY A 57 -3.25 10.39 20.41
N THR A 58 -2.85 9.47 21.30
CA THR A 58 -2.33 8.14 20.95
C THR A 58 -3.27 7.36 20.01
N ARG A 59 -4.59 7.53 20.17
CA ARG A 59 -5.60 6.95 19.26
C ARG A 59 -5.47 7.47 17.83
N ALA A 60 -5.26 8.76 17.63
CA ALA A 60 -5.10 9.34 16.29
C ALA A 60 -3.83 8.80 15.61
N LEU A 61 -2.73 8.73 16.35
CA LEU A 61 -1.48 8.13 15.87
C LEU A 61 -1.70 6.67 15.42
N LEU A 62 -2.42 5.88 16.21
CA LEU A 62 -2.73 4.49 15.88
C LEU A 62 -3.55 4.38 14.59
N GLU A 63 -4.54 5.25 14.39
CA GLU A 63 -5.34 5.24 13.16
C GLU A 63 -4.50 5.64 11.93
N PHE A 64 -3.57 6.58 12.06
CA PHE A 64 -2.64 6.91 10.97
C PHE A 64 -1.73 5.75 10.62
N LEU A 65 -1.22 5.02 11.62
CA LEU A 65 -0.35 3.86 11.39
C LEU A 65 -1.09 2.72 10.68
N ARG A 66 -2.40 2.58 10.86
CA ARG A 66 -3.22 1.56 10.17
C ARG A 66 -3.34 1.76 8.66
N LEU A 67 -3.08 2.97 8.16
CA LEU A 67 -3.08 3.24 6.73
C LEU A 67 -1.92 2.55 6.01
N ASN A 68 -0.87 2.15 6.74
CA ASN A 68 0.30 1.52 6.17
C ASN A 68 0.09 -0.01 6.04
N PRO A 69 0.19 -0.61 4.84
CA PRO A 69 0.01 -2.05 4.64
C PRO A 69 1.03 -2.90 5.41
N ASN A 70 2.18 -2.35 5.80
CA ASN A 70 3.22 -3.05 6.54
C ASN A 70 2.99 -3.06 8.05
N ILE A 71 2.04 -2.28 8.57
CA ILE A 71 1.82 -2.11 10.01
C ILE A 71 0.51 -2.78 10.41
N ARG A 72 0.60 -3.73 11.34
CA ARG A 72 -0.56 -4.43 11.90
C ARG A 72 -0.75 -3.99 13.34
N ALA A 73 -1.79 -3.19 13.58
CA ALA A 73 -2.12 -2.65 14.89
C ALA A 73 -3.41 -3.29 15.44
N PRO A 74 -3.47 -3.59 16.76
CA PRO A 74 -4.71 -4.01 17.40
C PRO A 74 -5.77 -2.89 17.37
N GLY A 75 -7.04 -3.29 17.43
CA GLY A 75 -8.20 -2.40 17.41
C GLY A 75 -8.28 -1.50 18.65
N PRO A 76 -8.71 -2.04 19.79
CA PRO A 76 -8.74 -1.33 21.07
C PRO A 76 -7.38 -1.35 21.79
N GLU A 77 -7.18 -0.42 22.72
CA GLU A 77 -6.06 -0.45 23.66
C GLU A 77 -6.19 -1.69 24.57
N VAL A 78 -5.20 -2.58 24.51
CA VAL A 78 -5.24 -3.89 25.19
C VAL A 78 -5.12 -3.77 26.72
N HIS A 79 -4.60 -2.65 27.21
CA HIS A 79 -4.31 -2.38 28.62
C HIS A 79 -3.64 -3.57 29.34
N PHE A 80 -2.69 -4.23 28.66
CA PHE A 80 -2.01 -5.40 29.20
C PHE A 80 -1.22 -5.04 30.47
N PHE A 81 -0.34 -4.04 30.36
CA PHE A 81 0.53 -3.62 31.46
C PHE A 81 -0.21 -2.90 32.61
N ASP A 82 -1.44 -2.43 32.39
CA ASP A 82 -2.22 -1.73 33.42
C ASP A 82 -3.16 -2.69 34.18
N LYS A 83 -4.09 -3.34 33.46
CA LYS A 83 -5.23 -4.05 34.06
C LYS A 83 -5.13 -5.56 33.92
N ASN A 84 -4.52 -6.02 32.83
CA ASN A 84 -4.55 -7.42 32.42
C ASN A 84 -3.24 -8.17 32.69
N TYR A 85 -2.33 -7.60 33.48
CA TYR A 85 -1.02 -8.21 33.77
C TYR A 85 -1.16 -9.60 34.43
N HIS A 86 -2.19 -9.79 35.26
CA HIS A 86 -2.49 -11.06 35.93
C HIS A 86 -2.83 -12.22 34.99
N LYS A 87 -3.17 -11.96 33.72
CA LYS A 87 -3.52 -13.00 32.73
C LYS A 87 -2.29 -13.69 32.13
N GLY A 88 -1.10 -13.19 32.43
CA GLY A 88 0.16 -13.73 31.94
C GLY A 88 0.47 -13.34 30.48
N LEU A 89 1.71 -13.62 30.06
CA LEU A 89 2.20 -13.30 28.72
C LEU A 89 1.56 -14.17 27.63
N ASP A 90 1.11 -15.37 27.98
CA ASP A 90 0.42 -16.27 27.04
C ASP A 90 -0.91 -15.66 26.55
N TRP A 91 -1.59 -14.90 27.40
CA TRP A 91 -2.79 -14.16 27.03
C TRP A 91 -2.50 -12.97 26.09
N TYR A 92 -1.32 -12.36 26.21
CA TYR A 92 -0.93 -11.20 25.40
C TYR A 92 -0.50 -11.56 23.98
N ARG A 93 -0.16 -12.84 23.74
CA ARG A 93 0.40 -13.31 22.47
C ARG A 93 -0.56 -13.22 21.29
#